data_AF-A0A2S6CNX2-F1
#
_entry.id   AF-A0A2S6CNX2-F1
#
_cell.length_a   1.000
_cell.length_b   1.000
_cell.length_c   1.000
_cell.angle_alpha   90.00
_cell.angle_beta   90.00
_cell.angle_gamma   90.00
#
_symmetry.space_group_name_H-M   'P 1'
#
loop_
_entity.id
_entity.type
_entity.pdbx_description
1 polymer ?
#
loop_
_entity_poly.entity_id
_entity_poly.type
_entity_poly.pdbx_seq_one_letter_code
_entity_poly.pdbx_strand_id
1 'polypeptide(L)'
;MTTTRDIMGAIRQAPKAAAPKPGPVLGDRMQSGKEALFGVVRQARDTGKAMGLAERVTAGEAVSAGTAATYAATTARRIDLDAEGGGRLMAGVSAASWHATKAALLWGASRAWHQEMRAQDAAQRAGDMGKAMTHARRALAAASAVQSIEAAERPEPTQRRASKRASIPAAKDWQARIVDAATPAQRPAVVLLWATGCRPAEIGKGVDIGRDNKGRLMVVIPGAKVREEHGAGQPVRRLLIDETSPAGIALAEILGDAERLTVKRAATRLNKDFADIRRKVGGTASPYSMRHQVAADLKVSMEAEDVAAALGHRVTRSQTRYGSTRQAKGGSAIKAAKATFPVKETRPSALQQSVPDREPGLG
;
A
#
# COMPACT_ATOMS: atom_id res chain seq x y z
N MET A 1 -19.07 58.91 -80.51
CA MET A 1 -18.26 58.62 -81.71
C MET A 1 -16.99 59.45 -81.66
N THR A 2 -15.90 58.85 -81.19
CA THR A 2 -14.45 59.16 -81.38
C THR A 2 -13.75 57.99 -80.65
N THR A 3 -12.80 57.21 -81.16
CA THR A 3 -12.57 56.61 -82.49
C THR A 3 -11.85 55.27 -82.26
N THR A 4 -11.85 54.35 -83.22
CA THR A 4 -11.23 53.00 -83.21
C THR A 4 -9.69 52.97 -83.00
N ARG A 5 -9.06 54.05 -82.54
CA ARG A 5 -7.61 54.15 -82.28
C ARG A 5 -7.22 54.06 -80.81
N ASP A 6 -8.16 54.22 -79.87
CA ASP A 6 -7.86 54.17 -78.43
C ASP A 6 -7.92 52.75 -77.82
N ILE A 7 -8.37 51.74 -78.58
CA ILE A 7 -8.46 50.34 -78.11
C ILE A 7 -7.22 49.51 -78.50
N MET A 8 -6.37 50.00 -79.41
CA MET A 8 -5.17 49.28 -79.90
C MET A 8 -3.84 49.77 -79.30
N GLY A 9 -3.89 50.60 -78.24
CA GLY A 9 -2.69 51.10 -77.53
C GLY A 9 -2.29 50.33 -76.26
N ALA A 10 -3.19 49.51 -75.71
CA ALA A 10 -2.99 48.88 -74.39
C ALA A 10 -2.71 47.36 -74.42
N ILE A 11 -2.30 46.80 -75.58
CA ILE A 11 -2.02 45.35 -75.74
C ILE A 11 -0.52 45.08 -76.04
N ARG A 12 0.39 45.96 -75.61
CA ARG A 12 1.83 45.68 -75.63
C ARG A 12 2.53 46.22 -74.39
N GLN A 13 2.23 45.62 -73.23
CA GLN A 13 3.11 45.53 -72.05
C GLN A 13 2.41 44.71 -70.95
N ALA A 14 2.13 43.43 -71.24
CA ALA A 14 1.86 42.46 -70.17
C ALA A 14 3.16 41.70 -69.89
N PRO A 15 3.67 41.65 -68.64
CA PRO A 15 4.78 40.77 -68.30
C PRO A 15 4.36 39.32 -68.55
N LYS A 16 5.20 38.57 -69.27
CA LYS A 16 5.07 37.11 -69.43
C LYS A 16 4.86 36.50 -68.04
N ALA A 17 3.68 35.95 -67.79
CA ALA A 17 3.43 35.15 -66.59
C ALA A 17 4.46 34.01 -66.54
N ALA A 18 5.24 33.96 -65.47
CA ALA A 18 6.15 32.86 -65.21
C ALA A 18 5.35 31.55 -65.15
N ALA A 19 5.87 30.51 -65.81
CA ALA A 19 5.29 29.18 -65.77
C ALA A 19 5.06 28.73 -64.30
N PRO A 20 3.95 28.03 -64.00
CA PRO A 20 3.74 27.50 -62.65
C PRO A 20 4.91 26.61 -62.27
N LYS A 21 5.57 26.93 -61.15
CA LYS A 21 6.59 26.06 -60.56
C LYS A 21 5.96 24.68 -60.33
N PRO A 22 6.61 23.57 -60.74
CA PRO A 22 6.06 22.25 -60.47
C PRO A 22 5.91 22.08 -58.96
N GLY A 23 4.70 21.73 -58.51
CA GLY A 23 4.45 21.39 -57.12
C GLY A 23 5.31 20.19 -56.70
N PRO A 24 5.59 20.02 -55.39
CA PRO A 24 6.48 18.97 -54.92
C PRO A 24 5.99 17.60 -55.40
N VAL A 25 6.87 16.90 -56.12
CA VAL A 25 6.64 15.57 -56.70
C VAL A 25 6.31 14.59 -55.56
N LEU A 26 5.42 13.62 -55.79
CA LEU A 26 5.00 12.62 -54.80
C LEU A 26 6.18 11.94 -54.05
N GLY A 27 7.34 11.79 -54.70
CA GLY A 27 8.57 11.29 -54.09
C GLY A 27 9.13 12.17 -52.96
N ASP A 28 8.99 13.49 -53.07
CA ASP A 28 9.52 14.49 -52.12
C ASP A 28 8.69 14.53 -50.81
N ARG A 29 7.38 14.29 -50.92
CA ARG A 29 6.50 14.10 -49.76
C ARG A 29 6.73 12.76 -49.05
N MET A 30 7.07 11.70 -49.78
CA MET A 30 7.44 10.41 -49.18
C MET A 30 8.81 10.47 -48.49
N GLN A 31 9.77 11.22 -49.05
CA GLN A 31 11.09 11.43 -48.47
C GLN A 31 11.00 12.17 -47.12
N SER A 32 10.26 13.29 -47.09
CA SER A 32 10.03 14.07 -45.86
C SER A 32 9.23 13.32 -44.78
N GLY A 33 8.28 12.47 -45.17
CA GLY A 33 7.56 11.60 -44.22
C GLY A 33 8.45 10.53 -43.57
N LYS A 34 9.40 9.96 -44.32
CA LYS A 34 10.38 9.01 -43.78
C LYS A 34 11.38 9.68 -42.84
N GLU A 35 11.90 10.84 -43.20
CA GLU A 35 12.80 11.62 -42.34
C GLU A 35 12.14 12.00 -41.01
N ALA A 36 10.88 12.44 -41.06
CA ALA A 36 10.10 12.74 -39.86
C ALA A 36 9.91 11.49 -38.97
N LEU A 37 9.61 10.32 -39.56
CA LEU A 37 9.50 9.06 -38.82
C LEU A 37 10.81 8.70 -38.11
N PHE A 38 11.93 8.74 -38.83
CA PHE A 38 13.24 8.46 -38.26
C PHE A 38 13.59 9.41 -37.11
N GLY A 39 13.24 10.68 -37.23
CA GLY A 39 13.39 11.67 -36.15
C GLY A 39 12.65 11.27 -34.88
N VAL A 40 11.35 10.95 -34.99
CA VAL A 40 10.51 10.56 -33.83
C VAL A 40 11.00 9.25 -33.21
N VAL A 41 11.32 8.25 -34.03
CA VAL A 41 11.83 6.94 -33.56
C VAL A 41 13.14 7.12 -32.81
N ARG A 42 14.07 7.91 -33.36
CA ARG A 42 15.35 8.21 -32.71
C ARG A 42 15.14 8.86 -31.35
N GLN A 43 14.30 9.90 -31.31
CA GLN A 43 13.97 10.59 -30.07
C GLN A 43 13.37 9.63 -29.03
N ALA A 44 12.37 8.83 -29.39
CA ALA A 44 11.76 7.87 -28.48
C ALA A 44 12.75 6.83 -27.94
N ARG A 45 13.71 6.39 -28.78
CA ARG A 45 14.74 5.40 -28.42
C ARG A 45 15.81 6.02 -27.52
N ASP A 46 16.26 7.23 -27.83
CA ASP A 46 17.26 7.97 -27.05
C ASP A 46 16.71 8.34 -25.66
N THR A 47 15.47 8.83 -25.57
CA THR A 47 14.80 9.08 -24.29
C THR A 47 14.64 7.78 -23.50
N GLY A 48 14.19 6.69 -24.14
CA GLY A 48 14.05 5.40 -23.47
C GLY A 48 15.36 4.85 -22.93
N LYS A 49 16.46 5.04 -23.66
CA LYS A 49 17.81 4.66 -23.24
C LYS A 49 18.31 5.51 -22.06
N ALA A 50 18.13 6.83 -22.12
CA ALA A 50 18.54 7.73 -21.04
C ALA A 50 17.86 7.39 -19.69
N MET A 51 16.65 6.82 -19.74
CA MET A 51 15.86 6.45 -18.56
C MET A 51 15.99 4.98 -18.14
N GLY A 52 16.72 4.17 -18.89
CA GLY A 52 16.85 2.73 -18.64
C GLY A 52 15.51 1.99 -18.72
N LEU A 53 14.66 2.30 -19.70
CA LEU A 53 13.31 1.71 -19.79
C LEU A 53 13.35 0.20 -20.08
N ALA A 54 14.36 -0.29 -20.81
CA ALA A 54 14.51 -1.72 -21.10
C ALA A 54 14.79 -2.54 -19.84
N GLU A 55 15.68 -2.04 -18.97
CA GLU A 55 16.01 -2.63 -17.68
C GLU A 55 14.79 -2.62 -16.76
N ARG A 56 14.01 -1.54 -16.76
CA ARG A 56 12.76 -1.43 -16.00
C ARG A 56 11.69 -2.41 -16.46
N VAL A 57 11.55 -2.62 -17.76
CA VAL A 57 10.61 -3.62 -18.30
C VAL A 57 11.00 -5.02 -17.82
N THR A 58 12.28 -5.36 -17.92
CA THR A 58 12.83 -6.65 -17.47
C THR A 58 12.61 -6.85 -15.97
N ALA A 59 12.96 -5.86 -15.14
CA ALA A 59 12.70 -5.92 -13.70
C ALA A 59 11.19 -6.03 -13.36
N GLY A 60 10.34 -5.42 -14.20
CA GLY A 60 8.89 -5.47 -14.08
C GLY A 60 8.26 -6.84 -14.38
N GLU A 61 8.99 -7.78 -14.98
CA GLU A 61 8.53 -9.15 -15.24
C GLU A 61 8.62 -10.04 -13.99
N ALA A 62 9.52 -9.72 -13.05
CA ALA A 62 9.65 -10.42 -11.78
C ALA A 62 8.51 -10.13 -10.78
N VAL A 63 7.59 -9.24 -11.14
CA VAL A 63 6.46 -8.83 -10.31
C VAL A 63 5.39 -9.93 -10.27
N SER A 64 4.85 -10.22 -9.08
CA SER A 64 3.82 -11.26 -8.93
C SER A 64 2.56 -10.96 -9.76
N ALA A 65 1.87 -12.01 -10.21
CA ALA A 65 0.68 -11.89 -11.06
C ALA A 65 -0.40 -10.95 -10.47
N GLY A 66 -0.65 -11.02 -9.17
CA GLY A 66 -1.62 -10.13 -8.50
C GLY A 66 -1.18 -8.66 -8.49
N THR A 67 0.12 -8.40 -8.34
CA THR A 67 0.67 -7.04 -8.41
C THR A 67 0.61 -6.51 -9.84
N ALA A 68 0.97 -7.33 -10.82
CA ALA A 68 0.88 -6.98 -12.24
C ALA A 68 -0.57 -6.63 -12.65
N ALA A 69 -1.57 -7.40 -12.21
CA ALA A 69 -2.98 -7.09 -12.44
C ALA A 69 -3.40 -5.75 -11.81
N THR A 70 -2.93 -5.47 -10.58
CA THR A 70 -3.19 -4.19 -9.90
C THR A 70 -2.54 -3.01 -10.62
N TYR A 71 -1.31 -3.20 -11.10
CA TYR A 71 -0.59 -2.20 -11.87
C TYR A 71 -1.31 -1.93 -13.19
N ALA A 72 -1.63 -2.96 -13.97
CA ALA A 72 -2.37 -2.85 -15.22
C ALA A 72 -3.70 -2.10 -15.04
N ALA A 73 -4.50 -2.44 -14.01
CA ALA A 73 -5.75 -1.74 -13.73
C ALA A 73 -5.53 -0.26 -13.37
N THR A 74 -4.41 0.09 -12.72
CA THR A 74 -4.08 1.47 -12.37
C THR A 74 -3.59 2.25 -13.59
N THR A 75 -2.73 1.64 -14.41
CA THR A 75 -2.24 2.17 -15.68
C THR A 75 -3.40 2.49 -16.63
N ALA A 76 -4.30 1.53 -16.86
CA ALA A 76 -5.44 1.69 -17.77
C ALA A 76 -6.38 2.85 -17.39
N ARG A 77 -6.42 3.25 -16.12
CA ARG A 77 -7.25 4.36 -15.64
C ARG A 77 -6.57 5.72 -15.79
N ARG A 78 -5.26 5.79 -15.99
CA ARG A 78 -4.49 7.04 -15.83
C ARG A 78 -3.54 7.35 -16.97
N ILE A 79 -3.13 6.35 -17.76
CA ILE A 79 -2.31 6.55 -18.96
C ILE A 79 -3.23 6.50 -20.17
N ASP A 80 -3.11 7.53 -21.00
CA ASP A 80 -3.70 7.61 -22.32
C ASP A 80 -2.63 8.19 -23.26
N LEU A 81 -2.05 7.35 -24.11
CA LEU A 81 -0.93 7.75 -24.98
C LEU A 81 -1.38 8.57 -26.19
N ASP A 82 -2.68 8.65 -26.45
CA ASP A 82 -3.24 9.48 -27.51
C ASP A 82 -3.68 10.85 -26.98
N ALA A 83 -3.83 10.99 -25.66
CA ALA A 83 -4.11 12.26 -25.01
C ALA A 83 -2.86 13.13 -24.84
N GLU A 84 -3.05 14.45 -24.93
CA GLU A 84 -2.01 15.42 -24.61
C GLU A 84 -1.50 15.20 -23.16
N GLY A 85 -0.19 15.14 -22.98
CA GLY A 85 0.43 14.90 -21.68
C GLY A 85 0.34 13.45 -21.17
N GLY A 86 -0.13 12.48 -21.97
CA GLY A 86 -0.11 11.06 -21.61
C GLY A 86 -1.23 10.63 -20.66
N GLY A 87 -2.27 11.47 -20.48
CA GLY A 87 -3.42 11.22 -19.63
C GLY A 87 -3.32 11.89 -18.25
N ARG A 88 -3.92 11.26 -17.22
CA ARG A 88 -3.97 11.84 -15.87
C ARG A 88 -2.68 11.67 -15.08
N LEU A 89 -1.89 10.65 -15.39
CA LEU A 89 -0.63 10.32 -14.69
C LEU A 89 -0.76 10.46 -13.16
N MET A 90 0.08 11.31 -12.54
CA MET A 90 0.13 11.58 -11.10
C MET A 90 -0.86 12.66 -10.63
N ALA A 91 -1.61 13.31 -11.52
CA ALA A 91 -2.56 14.36 -11.15
C ALA A 91 -3.64 13.81 -10.20
N GLY A 92 -3.86 14.50 -9.07
CA GLY A 92 -4.85 14.14 -8.06
C GLY A 92 -4.51 12.89 -7.22
N VAL A 93 -3.28 12.38 -7.29
CA VAL A 93 -2.84 11.25 -6.45
C VAL A 93 -2.55 11.75 -5.04
N SER A 94 -3.16 11.12 -4.03
CA SER A 94 -2.95 11.51 -2.63
C SER A 94 -1.61 11.04 -2.08
N ALA A 95 -1.10 11.72 -1.03
CA ALA A 95 0.12 11.35 -0.32
C ALA A 95 0.12 9.89 0.20
N ALA A 96 -1.06 9.32 0.45
CA ALA A 96 -1.24 7.95 0.94
C ALA A 96 -1.12 6.89 -0.15
N SER A 97 -1.51 7.21 -1.38
CA SER A 97 -1.48 6.30 -2.54
C SER A 97 -0.32 6.58 -3.49
N TRP A 98 0.50 7.59 -3.17
CA TRP A 98 1.60 8.11 -3.99
C TRP A 98 2.53 7.04 -4.53
N HIS A 99 3.25 6.33 -3.64
CA HIS A 99 4.27 5.37 -4.04
C HIS A 99 3.71 4.19 -4.83
N ALA A 100 2.56 3.67 -4.42
CA ALA A 100 1.89 2.57 -5.12
C ALA A 100 1.44 2.99 -6.52
N THR A 101 0.90 4.21 -6.66
CA THR A 101 0.48 4.73 -7.96
C THR A 101 1.68 5.04 -8.84
N LYS A 102 2.71 5.72 -8.32
CA LYS A 102 3.96 6.01 -9.03
C LYS A 102 4.59 4.73 -9.57
N ALA A 103 4.72 3.68 -8.74
CA ALA A 103 5.26 2.39 -9.17
C ALA A 103 4.43 1.74 -10.28
N ALA A 104 3.09 1.73 -10.16
CA ALA A 104 2.19 1.18 -11.17
C ALA A 104 2.29 1.92 -12.50
N LEU A 105 2.36 3.25 -12.47
CA LEU A 105 2.45 4.06 -13.68
C LEU A 105 3.82 3.94 -14.35
N LEU A 106 4.91 3.91 -13.59
CA LEU A 106 6.25 3.65 -14.14
C LEU A 106 6.32 2.27 -14.80
N TRP A 107 5.78 1.24 -14.15
CA TRP A 107 5.67 -0.11 -14.72
C TRP A 107 4.86 -0.12 -16.02
N GLY A 108 3.70 0.52 -16.03
CA GLY A 108 2.82 0.58 -17.18
C GLY A 108 3.39 1.35 -18.35
N ALA A 109 3.90 2.57 -18.11
CA ALA A 109 4.48 3.43 -19.14
C ALA A 109 5.74 2.81 -19.76
N SER A 110 6.62 2.19 -18.96
CA SER A 110 7.82 1.51 -19.48
C SER A 110 7.45 0.34 -20.41
N ARG A 111 6.43 -0.45 -20.03
CA ARG A 111 5.92 -1.55 -20.87
C ARG A 111 5.25 -1.04 -22.14
N ALA A 112 4.47 0.03 -22.04
CA ALA A 112 3.83 0.65 -23.19
C ALA A 112 4.86 1.17 -24.19
N TRP A 113 5.91 1.86 -23.72
CA TRP A 113 7.04 2.25 -24.56
C TRP A 113 7.64 1.05 -25.31
N HIS A 114 7.96 -0.04 -24.59
CA HIS A 114 8.55 -1.23 -25.22
C HIS A 114 7.61 -1.90 -26.23
N GLN A 115 6.31 -1.97 -25.93
CA GLN A 115 5.31 -2.53 -26.85
C GLN A 115 5.15 -1.68 -28.12
N GLU A 116 5.06 -0.37 -27.96
CA GLU A 116 4.93 0.58 -29.07
C GLU A 116 6.19 0.62 -29.94
N MET A 117 7.40 0.54 -29.36
CA MET A 117 8.64 0.39 -30.13
C MET A 117 8.66 -0.89 -30.98
N ARG A 118 8.19 -2.02 -30.43
CA ARG A 118 8.09 -3.28 -31.19
C ARG A 118 7.03 -3.22 -32.28
N ALA A 119 5.89 -2.58 -32.02
CA ALA A 119 4.83 -2.39 -32.98
C ALA A 119 5.25 -1.45 -34.12
N GLN A 120 6.01 -0.40 -33.79
CA GLN A 120 6.64 0.49 -34.75
C GLN A 120 7.58 -0.26 -35.68
N ASP A 121 8.53 -1.04 -35.14
CA ASP A 121 9.48 -1.84 -35.94
C ASP A 121 8.73 -2.83 -36.86
N ALA A 122 7.65 -3.44 -36.38
CA ALA A 122 6.82 -4.36 -37.15
C ALA A 122 6.08 -3.65 -38.30
N ALA A 123 5.45 -2.49 -38.02
CA ALA A 123 4.76 -1.69 -39.02
C ALA A 123 5.72 -1.16 -40.11
N GLN A 124 6.92 -0.73 -39.72
CA GLN A 124 7.94 -0.28 -40.66
C GLN A 124 8.41 -1.43 -41.57
N ARG A 125 8.62 -2.64 -41.02
CA ARG A 125 8.94 -3.84 -41.81
C ARG A 125 7.84 -4.23 -42.79
N ALA A 126 6.58 -3.99 -42.42
CA ALA A 126 5.43 -4.23 -43.29
C ALA A 126 5.20 -3.12 -44.35
N GLY A 127 6.00 -2.05 -44.34
CA GLY A 127 5.84 -0.91 -45.24
C GLY A 127 4.73 0.07 -44.86
N ASP A 128 4.04 -0.14 -43.72
CA ASP A 128 2.96 0.71 -43.24
C ASP A 128 3.54 1.90 -42.45
N MET A 129 3.99 2.91 -43.19
CA MET A 129 4.63 4.10 -42.61
C MET A 129 3.67 4.92 -41.74
N GLY A 130 2.36 4.88 -42.03
CA GLY A 130 1.34 5.56 -41.24
C GLY A 130 1.22 4.95 -39.84
N LYS A 131 1.07 3.62 -39.76
CA LYS A 131 1.07 2.93 -38.45
C LYS A 131 2.41 3.03 -37.74
N ALA A 132 3.53 2.97 -38.46
CA ALA A 132 4.85 3.16 -37.88
C ALA A 132 4.96 4.53 -37.19
N MET A 133 4.47 5.60 -37.83
CA MET A 133 4.44 6.94 -37.23
C MET A 133 3.55 7.00 -35.97
N THR A 134 2.36 6.39 -36.01
CA THR A 134 1.47 6.33 -34.83
C THR A 134 2.15 5.65 -33.65
N HIS A 135 2.75 4.48 -33.87
CA HIS A 135 3.46 3.74 -32.83
C HIS A 135 4.71 4.50 -32.34
N ALA A 136 5.45 5.17 -33.22
CA ALA A 136 6.59 6.01 -32.82
C ALA A 136 6.16 7.17 -31.90
N ARG A 137 5.04 7.84 -32.23
CA ARG A 137 4.48 8.92 -31.40
C ARG A 137 4.01 8.41 -30.04
N ARG A 138 3.33 7.26 -29.99
CA ARG A 138 2.90 6.64 -28.73
C ARG A 138 4.08 6.17 -27.89
N ALA A 139 5.14 5.65 -28.50
CA ALA A 139 6.38 5.32 -27.80
C ALA A 139 7.00 6.58 -27.18
N LEU A 140 7.08 7.68 -27.94
CA LEU A 140 7.57 8.96 -27.42
C LEU A 140 6.70 9.47 -26.27
N ALA A 141 5.37 9.44 -26.42
CA ALA A 141 4.43 9.82 -25.38
C ALA A 141 4.58 8.97 -24.11
N ALA A 142 4.82 7.66 -24.25
CA ALA A 142 5.07 6.77 -23.12
C ALA A 142 6.37 7.12 -22.39
N ALA A 143 7.45 7.44 -23.13
CA ALA A 143 8.71 7.89 -22.54
C ALA A 143 8.55 9.23 -21.80
N SER A 144 7.88 10.21 -22.42
CA SER A 144 7.54 11.48 -21.77
C SER A 144 6.68 11.28 -20.51
N ALA A 145 5.72 10.34 -20.54
CA ALA A 145 4.93 10.01 -19.36
C ALA A 145 5.79 9.50 -18.21
N VAL A 146 6.78 8.62 -18.47
CA VAL A 146 7.74 8.18 -17.44
C VAL A 146 8.44 9.41 -16.84
N GLN A 147 8.93 10.34 -17.67
CA GLN A 147 9.64 11.53 -17.19
C GLN A 147 8.74 12.39 -16.30
N SER A 148 7.49 12.63 -16.71
CA SER A 148 6.52 13.38 -15.90
C SER A 148 6.19 12.67 -14.59
N ILE A 149 6.07 11.34 -14.59
CA ILE A 149 5.81 10.55 -13.38
C ILE A 149 7.01 10.64 -12.41
N GLU A 150 8.24 10.62 -12.93
CA GLU A 150 9.46 10.73 -12.13
C GLU A 150 9.61 12.11 -11.50
N ALA A 151 9.42 13.16 -12.30
CA ALA A 151 9.49 14.55 -11.88
C ALA A 151 8.34 14.97 -10.94
N ALA A 152 7.25 14.19 -10.88
CA ALA A 152 6.12 14.51 -10.03
C ALA A 152 6.54 14.57 -8.54
N GLU A 153 6.10 15.63 -7.86
CA GLU A 153 6.34 15.85 -6.44
C GLU A 153 5.21 15.30 -5.59
N ARG A 154 5.58 14.66 -4.49
CA ARG A 154 4.62 14.07 -3.56
C ARG A 154 3.87 15.19 -2.84
N PRO A 155 2.53 15.21 -2.88
CA PRO A 155 1.77 16.19 -2.13
C PRO A 155 1.90 15.95 -0.62
N GLU A 156 1.79 17.03 0.15
CA GLU A 156 1.80 16.95 1.60
C GLU A 156 0.61 16.13 2.13
N PRO A 157 0.79 15.33 3.20
CA PRO A 157 -0.31 14.62 3.83
C PRO A 157 -1.33 15.60 4.42
N THR A 158 -2.53 15.65 3.83
CA THR A 158 -3.60 16.56 4.27
C THR A 158 -4.18 16.22 5.65
N GLN A 159 -3.95 15.01 6.17
CA GLN A 159 -4.35 14.61 7.52
C GLN A 159 -3.30 13.72 8.18
N ARG A 160 -3.02 13.99 9.47
CA ARG A 160 -2.27 13.04 10.31
C ARG A 160 -3.03 11.71 10.33
N ARG A 161 -2.36 10.65 9.90
CA ARG A 161 -2.92 9.30 9.88
C ARG A 161 -3.52 8.98 11.25
N ALA A 162 -4.85 8.83 11.33
CA ALA A 162 -5.52 8.38 12.54
C ALA A 162 -4.92 7.05 12.96
N SER A 163 -4.11 7.06 14.02
CA SER A 163 -3.47 5.84 14.49
C SER A 163 -4.53 5.01 15.20
N LYS A 164 -4.55 3.70 14.94
CA LYS A 164 -5.44 2.78 15.68
C LYS A 164 -5.17 2.82 17.19
N ARG A 165 -3.99 3.33 17.60
CA ARG A 165 -3.63 3.59 18.99
C ARG A 165 -4.46 4.71 19.64
N ALA A 166 -5.05 5.62 18.86
CA ALA A 166 -5.97 6.64 19.37
C ALA A 166 -7.31 6.04 19.84
N SER A 167 -7.57 4.76 19.56
CA SER A 167 -8.78 4.05 20.03
C SER A 167 -8.67 3.53 21.46
N ILE A 168 -7.56 3.77 22.17
CA ILE A 168 -7.42 3.44 23.59
C ILE A 168 -8.11 4.55 24.40
N PRO A 169 -9.17 4.25 25.19
CA PRO A 169 -9.82 5.24 26.03
C PRO A 169 -8.88 5.87 27.05
N ALA A 170 -9.13 7.13 27.44
CA ALA A 170 -8.25 7.90 28.34
C ALA A 170 -8.39 7.54 29.83
N ALA A 171 -9.55 7.05 30.27
CA ALA A 171 -9.75 6.57 31.65
C ALA A 171 -8.80 5.39 31.98
N LYS A 172 -8.42 5.20 33.24
CA LYS A 172 -7.49 4.14 33.66
C LYS A 172 -8.20 2.78 33.81
N ASP A 173 -9.41 2.81 34.32
CA ASP A 173 -10.28 1.68 34.66
C ASP A 173 -11.23 1.25 33.53
N TRP A 174 -11.04 1.80 32.32
CA TRP A 174 -11.97 1.58 31.20
C TRP A 174 -12.17 0.10 30.85
N GLN A 175 -11.13 -0.73 31.02
CA GLN A 175 -11.22 -2.17 30.73
C GLN A 175 -12.14 -2.89 31.71
N ALA A 176 -12.05 -2.55 32.99
CA ALA A 176 -12.93 -3.08 34.03
C ALA A 176 -14.38 -2.68 33.77
N ARG A 177 -14.64 -1.39 33.47
CA ARG A 177 -16.00 -0.92 33.11
C ARG A 177 -16.61 -1.68 31.92
N ILE A 178 -15.80 -2.02 30.91
CA ILE A 178 -16.26 -2.82 29.77
C ILE A 178 -16.62 -4.26 30.20
N VAL A 179 -15.86 -4.86 31.12
CA VAL A 179 -16.13 -6.18 31.68
C VAL A 179 -17.39 -6.17 32.55
N ASP A 180 -17.58 -5.13 33.37
CA ASP A 180 -18.72 -5.01 34.28
C ASP A 180 -20.04 -4.80 33.52
N ALA A 181 -20.00 -4.10 32.40
CA ALA A 181 -21.18 -3.89 31.54
C ALA A 181 -21.50 -5.07 30.61
N ALA A 182 -20.60 -6.06 30.50
CA ALA A 182 -20.77 -7.24 29.67
C ALA A 182 -21.81 -8.19 30.28
N THR A 183 -22.68 -8.75 29.45
CA THR A 183 -23.63 -9.78 29.92
C THR A 183 -22.91 -11.09 30.23
N PRO A 184 -23.52 -12.04 30.98
CA PRO A 184 -22.89 -13.34 31.26
C PRO A 184 -22.40 -14.08 30.01
N ALA A 185 -23.15 -14.00 28.91
CA ALA A 185 -22.74 -14.62 27.64
C ALA A 185 -21.56 -13.90 26.94
N GLN A 186 -21.36 -12.61 27.21
CA GLN A 186 -20.27 -11.80 26.62
C GLN A 186 -19.00 -11.88 27.46
N ARG A 187 -19.15 -11.92 28.78
CA ARG A 187 -18.10 -11.75 29.79
C ARG A 187 -16.87 -12.64 29.56
N PRO A 188 -16.97 -13.96 29.26
CA PRO A 188 -15.79 -14.79 29.04
C PRO A 188 -14.87 -14.26 27.93
N ALA A 189 -15.44 -13.86 26.79
CA ALA A 189 -14.66 -13.35 25.66
C ALA A 189 -14.07 -11.95 25.93
N VAL A 190 -14.79 -11.11 26.68
CA VAL A 190 -14.34 -9.76 27.04
C VAL A 190 -13.19 -9.81 28.06
N VAL A 191 -13.31 -10.64 29.09
CA VAL A 191 -12.25 -10.89 30.09
C VAL A 191 -11.01 -11.47 29.41
N LEU A 192 -11.19 -12.42 28.48
CA LEU A 192 -10.07 -12.99 27.73
C LEU A 192 -9.32 -11.93 26.90
N LEU A 193 -10.03 -10.99 26.27
CA LEU A 193 -9.39 -9.86 25.59
C LEU A 193 -8.60 -8.96 26.54
N TRP A 194 -9.15 -8.70 27.74
CA TRP A 194 -8.49 -7.88 28.76
C TRP A 194 -7.21 -8.54 29.28
N ALA A 195 -7.27 -9.84 29.62
CA ALA A 195 -6.14 -10.55 30.18
C ALA A 195 -5.03 -10.83 29.15
N THR A 196 -5.37 -11.06 27.87
CA THR A 196 -4.43 -11.62 26.89
C THR A 196 -4.17 -10.77 25.65
N GLY A 197 -5.04 -9.81 25.36
CA GLY A 197 -4.98 -9.04 24.12
C GLY A 197 -5.14 -9.90 22.86
N CYS A 198 -5.76 -11.08 22.94
CA CYS A 198 -6.03 -11.92 21.77
C CYS A 198 -6.87 -11.20 20.71
N ARG A 199 -6.81 -11.65 19.46
CA ARG A 199 -7.61 -11.07 18.36
C ARG A 199 -9.03 -11.66 18.41
N PRO A 200 -10.06 -10.91 17.99
CA PRO A 200 -11.41 -11.47 17.82
C PRO A 200 -11.45 -12.75 16.97
N ALA A 201 -10.62 -12.82 15.93
CA ALA A 201 -10.53 -14.00 15.08
C ALA A 201 -9.86 -15.21 15.77
N GLU A 202 -9.03 -14.98 16.80
CA GLU A 202 -8.45 -16.06 17.61
C GLU A 202 -9.52 -16.62 18.57
N ILE A 203 -10.30 -15.75 19.21
CA ILE A 203 -11.47 -16.18 20.01
C ILE A 203 -12.50 -16.92 19.15
N GLY A 204 -12.66 -16.52 17.89
CA GLY A 204 -13.53 -17.23 16.94
C GLY A 204 -13.07 -18.68 16.65
N LYS A 205 -11.78 -18.97 16.78
CA LYS A 205 -11.23 -20.33 16.64
C LYS A 205 -11.39 -21.17 17.91
N GLY A 206 -11.64 -20.54 19.06
CA GLY A 206 -11.63 -21.16 20.37
C GLY A 206 -10.29 -20.92 21.07
N VAL A 207 -10.35 -20.47 22.32
CA VAL A 207 -9.18 -20.22 23.16
C VAL A 207 -9.35 -20.99 24.45
N ASP A 208 -8.37 -21.78 24.81
CA ASP A 208 -8.44 -22.62 26.01
C ASP A 208 -7.87 -21.89 27.21
N ILE A 209 -8.61 -21.92 28.31
CA ILE A 209 -8.21 -21.48 29.64
C ILE A 209 -8.11 -22.75 30.49
N GLY A 210 -7.08 -22.85 31.32
CA GLY A 210 -6.95 -23.94 32.27
C GLY A 210 -5.79 -23.71 33.22
N ARG A 211 -5.37 -24.74 33.92
CA ARG A 211 -4.19 -24.71 34.78
C ARG A 211 -3.06 -25.55 34.19
N ASP A 212 -1.82 -25.16 34.47
CA ASP A 212 -0.65 -25.95 34.14
C ASP A 212 -0.42 -27.08 35.17
N ASN A 213 0.61 -27.89 34.96
CA ASN A 213 0.96 -28.98 35.88
C ASN A 213 1.41 -28.51 37.28
N LYS A 214 1.60 -27.20 37.49
CA LYS A 214 1.89 -26.57 38.77
C LYS A 214 0.69 -25.79 39.32
N GLY A 215 -0.50 -25.99 38.75
CA GLY A 215 -1.73 -25.34 39.17
C GLY A 215 -1.85 -23.87 38.76
N ARG A 216 -0.96 -23.33 37.92
CA ARG A 216 -0.96 -21.90 37.56
C ARG A 216 -1.88 -21.65 36.37
N LEU A 217 -2.63 -20.54 36.40
CA LEU A 217 -3.53 -20.16 35.31
C LEU A 217 -2.78 -19.96 33.98
N MET A 218 -3.25 -20.64 32.93
CA MET A 218 -2.68 -20.62 31.60
C MET A 218 -3.77 -20.39 30.54
N VAL A 219 -3.40 -19.67 29.48
CA VAL A 219 -4.22 -19.54 28.27
C VAL A 219 -3.48 -20.07 27.04
N VAL A 220 -4.14 -20.90 26.25
CA VAL A 220 -3.64 -21.42 24.96
C VAL A 220 -4.43 -20.81 23.81
N ILE A 221 -3.75 -20.05 22.96
CA ILE A 221 -4.36 -19.26 21.90
C ILE A 221 -3.92 -19.79 20.52
N PRO A 222 -4.83 -20.30 19.68
CA PRO A 222 -4.52 -20.62 18.30
C PRO A 222 -4.38 -19.35 17.45
N GLY A 223 -3.46 -19.38 16.51
CA GLY A 223 -3.15 -18.30 15.60
C GLY A 223 -4.22 -18.11 14.53
N ALA A 224 -4.68 -16.88 14.33
CA ALA A 224 -5.65 -16.55 13.29
C ALA A 224 -5.04 -16.07 11.96
N LYS A 225 -3.76 -15.71 11.94
CA LYS A 225 -3.06 -15.15 10.76
C LYS A 225 -1.73 -15.85 10.51
N VAL A 226 -1.77 -17.17 10.41
CA VAL A 226 -0.61 -17.98 10.06
C VAL A 226 -0.52 -18.01 8.53
N ARG A 227 0.62 -17.62 7.97
CA ARG A 227 0.94 -17.82 6.55
C ARG A 227 2.32 -18.45 6.50
N GLU A 228 2.38 -19.74 6.24
CA GLU A 228 3.63 -20.50 6.24
C GLU A 228 4.59 -19.99 5.17
N GLU A 229 4.11 -19.78 3.95
CA GLU A 229 4.87 -19.26 2.80
C GLU A 229 5.62 -17.94 3.08
N HIS A 230 5.06 -17.09 3.95
CA HIS A 230 5.64 -15.78 4.29
C HIS A 230 6.24 -15.75 5.70
N GLY A 231 6.33 -16.91 6.37
CA GLY A 231 6.82 -17.00 7.74
C GLY A 231 6.08 -16.08 8.71
N ALA A 232 4.77 -15.88 8.53
CA ALA A 232 3.99 -14.89 9.27
C ALA A 232 3.07 -15.54 10.32
N GLY A 233 3.03 -14.95 11.52
CA GLY A 233 2.14 -15.36 12.61
C GLY A 233 2.59 -16.62 13.34
N GLN A 234 2.10 -16.78 14.57
CA GLN A 234 2.37 -17.96 15.41
C GLN A 234 1.18 -18.93 15.34
N PRO A 235 1.37 -20.22 15.04
CA PRO A 235 0.31 -21.24 15.06
C PRO A 235 -0.38 -21.37 16.40
N VAL A 236 0.39 -21.40 17.49
CA VAL A 236 -0.12 -21.46 18.86
C VAL A 236 0.79 -20.64 19.76
N ARG A 237 0.21 -20.01 20.78
CA ARG A 237 0.95 -19.44 21.91
C ARG A 237 0.29 -19.81 23.23
N ARG A 238 1.13 -19.95 24.26
CA ARG A 238 0.74 -20.23 25.64
C ARG A 238 1.15 -19.05 26.51
N LEU A 239 0.22 -18.55 27.31
CA LEU A 239 0.42 -17.41 28.20
C LEU A 239 0.23 -17.88 29.64
N LEU A 240 1.20 -17.56 30.49
CA LEU A 240 1.07 -17.72 31.94
C LEU A 240 0.44 -16.44 32.49
N ILE A 241 -0.62 -16.57 33.27
CA ILE A 241 -1.41 -15.44 33.76
C ILE A 241 -1.17 -15.18 35.25
N ASP A 242 -1.07 -13.91 35.61
CA ASP A 242 -0.99 -13.44 36.98
C ASP A 242 -2.38 -13.36 37.63
N GLU A 243 -2.72 -14.36 38.44
CA GLU A 243 -3.96 -14.39 39.23
C GLU A 243 -4.03 -13.29 40.31
N THR A 244 -2.97 -12.49 40.52
CA THR A 244 -3.03 -11.31 41.40
C THR A 244 -3.43 -10.02 40.66
N SER A 245 -3.40 -10.04 39.33
CA SER A 245 -3.81 -8.90 38.52
C SER A 245 -5.33 -8.84 38.38
N PRO A 246 -5.96 -7.65 38.24
CA PRO A 246 -7.42 -7.56 38.07
C PRO A 246 -7.97 -8.41 36.91
N ALA A 247 -7.26 -8.43 35.77
CA ALA A 247 -7.68 -9.23 34.62
C ALA A 247 -7.44 -10.73 34.82
N GLY A 248 -6.42 -11.11 35.59
CA GLY A 248 -6.15 -12.50 35.95
C GLY A 248 -7.16 -13.05 36.96
N ILE A 249 -7.55 -12.27 37.96
CA ILE A 249 -8.64 -12.59 38.90
C ILE A 249 -9.93 -12.84 38.11
N ALA A 250 -10.32 -11.90 37.25
CA ALA A 250 -11.52 -12.05 36.43
C ALA A 250 -11.44 -13.28 35.51
N LEU A 251 -10.25 -13.65 35.02
CA LEU A 251 -10.07 -14.85 34.19
C LEU A 251 -10.16 -16.14 35.01
N ALA A 252 -9.64 -16.15 36.24
CA ALA A 252 -9.77 -17.25 37.18
C ALA A 252 -11.25 -17.48 37.57
N GLU A 253 -12.01 -16.40 37.81
CA GLU A 253 -13.46 -16.48 38.05
C GLU A 253 -14.22 -17.11 36.87
N ILE A 254 -13.82 -16.79 35.63
CA ILE A 254 -14.41 -17.39 34.43
C ILE A 254 -14.08 -18.88 34.33
N LEU A 255 -12.90 -19.31 34.76
CA LEU A 255 -12.55 -20.74 34.82
C LEU A 255 -13.34 -21.47 35.91
N GLY A 256 -13.52 -20.84 37.08
CA GLY A 256 -14.15 -21.44 38.24
C GLY A 256 -13.42 -22.72 38.68
N ASP A 257 -14.19 -23.75 39.04
CA ASP A 257 -13.67 -25.07 39.43
C ASP A 257 -13.37 -25.99 38.24
N ALA A 258 -13.59 -25.52 37.00
CA ALA A 258 -13.32 -26.35 35.82
C ALA A 258 -11.80 -26.52 35.62
N GLU A 259 -11.38 -27.74 35.26
CA GLU A 259 -9.98 -28.01 34.91
C GLU A 259 -9.56 -27.24 33.63
N ARG A 260 -10.51 -27.15 32.68
CA ARG A 260 -10.33 -26.46 31.40
C ARG A 260 -11.65 -25.90 30.89
N LEU A 261 -11.57 -24.73 30.23
CA LEU A 261 -12.67 -24.07 29.55
C LEU A 261 -12.22 -23.56 28.18
N THR A 262 -12.93 -23.91 27.11
CA THR A 262 -12.72 -23.33 25.78
C THR A 262 -13.69 -22.18 25.54
N VAL A 263 -13.17 -20.95 25.45
CA VAL A 263 -13.96 -19.77 25.11
C VAL A 263 -13.98 -19.59 23.60
N LYS A 264 -15.18 -19.66 23.00
CA LYS A 264 -15.39 -19.44 21.57
C LYS A 264 -16.49 -18.41 21.33
N ARG A 265 -16.17 -17.39 20.52
CA ARG A 265 -17.12 -16.35 20.14
C ARG A 265 -16.74 -15.75 18.79
N ALA A 266 -17.68 -15.77 17.83
CA ALA A 266 -17.43 -15.28 16.48
C ALA A 266 -16.98 -13.81 16.49
N ALA A 267 -15.99 -13.46 15.66
CA ALA A 267 -15.43 -12.11 15.62
C ALA A 267 -16.48 -11.04 15.30
N THR A 268 -17.43 -11.33 14.40
CA THR A 268 -18.55 -10.45 14.05
C THR A 268 -19.48 -10.24 15.23
N ARG A 269 -19.77 -11.31 16.00
CA ARG A 269 -20.57 -11.22 17.23
C ARG A 269 -19.87 -10.39 18.29
N LEU A 270 -18.58 -10.63 18.52
CA LEU A 270 -17.78 -9.88 19.50
C LEU A 270 -17.73 -8.38 19.20
N ASN A 271 -17.68 -7.99 17.92
CA ASN A 271 -17.79 -6.58 17.54
C ASN A 271 -19.17 -5.99 17.86
N LYS A 272 -20.25 -6.75 17.68
CA LYS A 272 -21.61 -6.34 18.07
C LYS A 272 -21.73 -6.23 19.59
N ASP A 273 -21.14 -7.15 20.35
CA ASP A 273 -21.15 -7.08 21.82
C ASP A 273 -20.47 -5.81 22.33
N PHE A 274 -19.32 -5.43 21.74
CA PHE A 274 -18.68 -4.16 22.10
C PHE A 274 -19.51 -2.95 21.69
N ALA A 275 -20.32 -3.03 20.62
CA ALA A 275 -21.27 -1.96 20.30
C ALA A 275 -22.36 -1.85 21.36
N ASP A 276 -22.90 -2.98 21.83
CA ASP A 276 -23.90 -3.03 22.90
C ASP A 276 -23.34 -2.51 24.22
N ILE A 277 -22.14 -2.95 24.60
CA ILE A 277 -21.46 -2.51 25.81
C ILE A 277 -21.17 -1.00 25.74
N ARG A 278 -20.68 -0.48 24.61
CA ARG A 278 -20.45 0.97 24.43
C ARG A 278 -21.72 1.80 24.61
N ARG A 279 -22.89 1.28 24.25
CA ARG A 279 -24.16 1.98 24.51
C ARG A 279 -24.46 2.12 26.00
N LYS A 280 -23.93 1.23 26.84
CA LYS A 280 -24.10 1.28 28.30
C LYS A 280 -23.05 2.15 29.00
N VAL A 281 -21.78 2.04 28.59
CA VAL A 281 -20.65 2.69 29.30
C VAL A 281 -20.13 3.96 28.62
N GLY A 282 -20.57 4.25 27.40
CA GLY A 282 -20.04 5.31 26.56
C GLY A 282 -18.65 5.01 25.98
N GLY A 283 -18.11 5.96 25.21
CA GLY A 283 -16.78 5.90 24.62
C GLY A 283 -16.67 5.07 23.32
N THR A 284 -15.44 4.80 22.90
CA THR A 284 -15.11 4.24 21.56
C THR A 284 -14.36 2.90 21.63
N ALA A 285 -14.36 2.27 22.81
CA ALA A 285 -13.63 1.03 23.04
C ALA A 285 -14.08 -0.10 22.09
N SER A 286 -13.10 -0.81 21.54
CA SER A 286 -13.30 -1.96 20.66
C SER A 286 -12.49 -3.17 21.17
N PRO A 287 -12.71 -4.38 20.62
CA PRO A 287 -11.85 -5.51 20.93
C PRO A 287 -10.37 -5.24 20.64
N TYR A 288 -10.08 -4.44 19.60
CA TYR A 288 -8.71 -4.05 19.29
C TYR A 288 -8.16 -3.01 20.27
N SER A 289 -9.00 -2.19 20.89
CA SER A 289 -8.58 -1.29 21.97
C SER A 289 -8.00 -2.08 23.14
N MET A 290 -8.63 -3.21 23.52
CA MET A 290 -8.13 -4.12 24.57
C MET A 290 -6.74 -4.65 24.20
N ARG A 291 -6.59 -5.15 22.98
CA ARG A 291 -5.29 -5.62 22.48
C ARG A 291 -4.23 -4.52 22.45
N HIS A 292 -4.61 -3.31 22.08
CA HIS A 292 -3.71 -2.17 22.06
C HIS A 292 -3.22 -1.80 23.47
N GLN A 293 -4.11 -1.85 24.46
CA GLN A 293 -3.79 -1.62 25.87
C GLN A 293 -2.87 -2.71 26.41
N VAL A 294 -3.23 -3.99 26.28
CA VAL A 294 -2.35 -5.11 26.69
C VAL A 294 -0.97 -5.02 26.06
N ALA A 295 -0.88 -4.68 24.78
CA ALA A 295 0.40 -4.48 24.11
C ALA A 295 1.19 -3.26 24.62
N ALA A 296 0.52 -2.21 25.11
CA ALA A 296 1.17 -1.06 25.72
C ALA A 296 1.74 -1.45 27.10
N ASP A 297 0.95 -2.15 27.91
CA ASP A 297 1.33 -2.59 29.26
C ASP A 297 2.49 -3.60 29.22
N LEU A 298 2.42 -4.57 28.31
CA LEU A 298 3.49 -5.56 28.07
C LEU A 298 4.84 -4.91 27.73
N LYS A 299 4.85 -3.82 26.95
CA LYS A 299 6.10 -3.15 26.52
C LYS A 299 6.79 -2.41 27.65
N VAL A 300 6.11 -2.20 28.78
CA VAL A 300 6.71 -1.60 29.98
C VAL A 300 7.32 -2.69 30.86
N SER A 301 6.78 -3.92 30.81
CA SER A 301 7.13 -4.98 31.76
C SER A 301 7.88 -6.17 31.15
N MET A 302 8.05 -6.24 29.83
CA MET A 302 8.65 -7.39 29.15
C MET A 302 9.56 -6.97 28.00
N GLU A 303 10.51 -7.84 27.68
CA GLU A 303 11.34 -7.72 26.51
C GLU A 303 10.54 -7.91 25.23
N ALA A 304 11.02 -7.29 24.15
CA ALA A 304 10.31 -7.19 22.90
C ALA A 304 9.99 -8.51 22.22
N GLU A 305 10.81 -9.52 22.44
CA GLU A 305 10.61 -10.87 21.93
C GLU A 305 9.45 -11.55 22.65
N ASP A 306 9.37 -11.39 23.97
CA ASP A 306 8.24 -11.88 24.77
C ASP A 306 6.95 -11.16 24.45
N VAL A 307 6.99 -9.83 24.25
CA VAL A 307 5.83 -9.06 23.78
C VAL A 307 5.36 -9.56 22.41
N ALA A 308 6.29 -9.81 21.49
CA ALA A 308 5.97 -10.36 20.18
C ALA A 308 5.38 -11.78 20.28
N ALA A 309 5.94 -12.64 21.14
CA ALA A 309 5.42 -13.99 21.40
C ALA A 309 4.00 -13.92 21.99
N ALA A 310 3.77 -13.08 22.99
CA ALA A 310 2.47 -12.84 23.62
C ALA A 310 1.42 -12.34 22.62
N LEU A 311 1.83 -11.51 21.66
CA LEU A 311 0.98 -10.99 20.59
C LEU A 311 0.84 -11.95 19.39
N GLY A 312 1.51 -13.10 19.40
CA GLY A 312 1.49 -14.08 18.31
C GLY A 312 2.18 -13.59 17.04
N HIS A 313 3.26 -12.82 17.18
CA HIS A 313 4.12 -12.37 16.09
C HIS A 313 5.36 -13.26 15.98
N ARG A 314 5.94 -13.34 14.77
CA ARG A 314 7.24 -14.02 14.52
C ARG A 314 8.42 -13.07 14.44
N VAL A 315 8.16 -11.77 14.43
CA VAL A 315 9.18 -10.71 14.38
C VAL A 315 8.79 -9.55 15.28
N THR A 316 9.75 -8.95 15.96
CA THR A 316 9.54 -7.85 16.90
C THR A 316 9.05 -6.57 16.22
N ARG A 317 9.38 -6.32 14.94
CA ARG A 317 8.89 -5.12 14.22
C ARG A 317 7.36 -5.06 14.14
N SER A 318 6.67 -6.19 14.13
CA SER A 318 5.20 -6.24 14.02
C SER A 318 4.47 -5.59 15.20
N GLN A 319 5.09 -5.62 16.39
CA GLN A 319 4.48 -5.06 17.60
C GLN A 319 4.45 -3.53 17.62
N THR A 320 5.25 -2.87 16.77
CA THR A 320 5.24 -1.41 16.61
C THR A 320 3.88 -0.89 16.15
N ARG A 321 3.00 -1.73 15.58
CA ARG A 321 1.65 -1.31 15.19
C ARG A 321 0.67 -1.23 16.36
N TYR A 322 1.02 -1.82 17.50
CA TYR A 322 0.18 -1.87 18.69
C TYR A 322 0.58 -0.76 19.69
N GLY A 323 -0.18 -0.59 20.79
CA GLY A 323 -0.06 0.55 21.71
C GLY A 323 1.37 0.85 22.16
N SER A 324 1.67 2.09 22.51
CA SER A 324 3.01 2.50 22.97
C SER A 324 3.13 2.48 24.48
N THR A 325 4.36 2.40 25.01
CA THR A 325 4.66 2.48 26.46
C THR A 325 4.01 3.69 27.14
N ARG A 326 3.94 4.85 26.47
CA ARG A 326 3.23 6.06 26.96
C ARG A 326 1.72 5.89 27.19
N GLN A 327 1.13 4.81 26.68
CA GLN A 327 -0.29 4.50 26.81
C GLN A 327 -0.54 3.35 27.79
N ALA A 328 0.49 2.87 28.48
CA ALA A 328 0.33 1.86 29.52
C ALA A 328 -0.49 2.44 30.69
N LYS A 329 -1.38 1.63 31.27
CA LYS A 329 -2.35 2.07 32.29
C LYS A 329 -2.39 1.20 33.56
N GLY A 330 -1.59 0.16 33.59
CA GLY A 330 -1.50 -0.80 34.68
C GLY A 330 -0.94 -2.09 34.10
N GLY A 331 -0.06 -2.77 34.83
CA GLY A 331 0.70 -3.91 34.31
C GLY A 331 -0.16 -4.97 33.61
N SER A 332 0.46 -5.70 32.68
CA SER A 332 -0.20 -6.81 32.00
C SER A 332 -0.46 -7.96 32.97
N ALA A 333 -1.55 -8.70 32.75
CA ALA A 333 -1.79 -9.97 33.43
C ALA A 333 -0.86 -11.10 32.94
N ILE A 334 -0.11 -10.90 31.85
CA ILE A 334 0.75 -11.94 31.29
C ILE A 334 2.11 -11.89 32.00
N LYS A 335 2.48 -12.99 32.68
CA LYS A 335 3.79 -13.18 33.34
C LYS A 335 4.84 -13.72 32.40
N ALA A 336 4.45 -14.61 31.49
CA ALA A 336 5.34 -15.25 30.54
C ALA A 336 4.57 -15.66 29.28
N ALA A 337 5.27 -15.69 28.16
CA ALA A 337 4.71 -16.11 26.88
C ALA A 337 5.63 -17.11 26.18
N LYS A 338 5.05 -18.19 25.67
CA LYS A 338 5.75 -19.14 24.80
C LYS A 338 4.98 -19.27 23.49
N ALA A 339 5.67 -19.13 22.37
CA ALA A 339 5.10 -19.30 21.04
C ALA A 339 5.68 -20.53 20.34
N THR A 340 5.04 -20.98 19.26
CA THR A 340 5.46 -22.16 18.50
C THR A 340 6.85 -21.99 17.88
N PHE A 341 7.07 -20.85 17.21
CA PHE A 341 8.34 -20.52 16.57
C PHE A 341 9.10 -19.46 17.37
N PRO A 342 10.45 -19.48 17.34
CA PRO A 342 11.26 -18.39 17.85
C PRO A 342 10.87 -17.05 17.21
N VAL A 343 10.94 -15.98 17.99
CA VAL A 343 10.74 -14.61 17.51
C VAL A 343 12.08 -14.08 17.00
N LYS A 344 12.08 -13.45 15.82
CA LYS A 344 13.27 -12.76 15.28
C LYS A 344 13.26 -11.28 15.68
N GLU A 345 14.37 -10.79 16.23
CA GLU A 345 14.58 -9.35 16.45
C GLU A 345 14.83 -8.65 15.11
N THR A 346 13.91 -7.76 14.74
CA THR A 346 13.96 -7.00 13.48
C THR A 346 13.60 -5.52 13.70
N ARG A 347 13.57 -5.04 14.95
CA ARG A 347 13.45 -3.60 15.21
C ARG A 347 14.79 -2.97 14.82
N PRO A 348 14.78 -1.79 14.19
CA PRO A 348 16.00 -1.03 14.03
C PRO A 348 16.60 -0.78 15.41
N SER A 349 17.89 -1.04 15.58
CA SER A 349 18.62 -0.59 16.76
C SER A 349 18.42 0.92 16.92
N ALA A 350 18.38 1.41 18.17
CA ALA A 350 18.29 2.86 18.43
C ALA A 350 19.41 3.65 17.72
N LEU A 351 20.54 3.00 17.44
CA LEU A 351 21.67 3.56 16.67
C LEU A 351 21.39 3.79 15.17
N GLN A 352 20.33 3.21 14.61
CA GLN A 352 19.92 3.45 13.21
C GLN A 352 18.83 4.52 13.08
N GLN A 353 18.37 5.11 14.19
CA GLN A 353 17.37 6.19 14.19
C GLN A 353 18.00 7.59 14.18
N SER A 354 19.32 7.70 14.16
CA SER A 354 20.06 8.97 14.23
C SER A 354 20.89 9.28 12.98
N VAL A 355 20.41 8.93 11.78
CA VAL A 355 20.90 9.59 10.56
C VAL A 355 19.87 10.66 10.18
N PRO A 356 20.08 11.94 10.56
CA PRO A 356 19.39 13.02 9.89
C PRO A 356 19.91 13.09 8.45
N ASP A 357 19.02 12.98 7.46
CA ASP A 357 19.30 13.42 6.10
C ASP A 357 19.58 14.93 6.13
N ARG A 358 20.86 15.25 6.28
CA ARG A 358 21.46 16.52 5.85
C ARG A 358 22.77 16.13 5.20
N GLU A 359 22.77 16.03 3.87
CA GLU A 359 23.97 16.43 3.15
C GLU A 359 23.98 17.96 3.02
N PRO A 360 25.08 18.62 3.38
CA PRO A 360 25.28 20.04 3.11
C PRO A 360 25.59 20.21 1.62
N GLY A 361 24.87 21.11 0.97
CA GLY A 361 25.27 21.61 -0.34
C GLY A 361 26.64 22.27 -0.26
N LEU A 362 27.58 21.71 -1.00
CA LEU A 362 28.80 22.37 -1.45
C LEU A 362 28.60 22.71 -2.92
N GLY A 363 28.69 24.00 -3.27
CA GLY A 363 28.61 24.52 -4.63
C GLY A 363 27.69 25.72 -4.74
#